data_AF-A0A8C7APN3-F1
#
_entry.id   AF-A0A8C7APN3-F1
#
_cell.length_a   1.000
_cell.length_b   1.000
_cell.length_c   1.000
_cell.angle_alpha   90.00
_cell.angle_beta   90.00
_cell.angle_gamma   90.00
#
_symmetry.space_group_name_H-M   'P 1'
#
loop_
_entity.id
_entity.type
_entity.pdbx_description
1 polymer ?
#
loop_
_entity_poly.entity_id
_entity_poly.type
_entity_poly.pdbx_seq_one_letter_code
_entity_poly.pdbx_strand_id
1 'polypeptide(L)'
;MNPENVCLARGLFRAAGPAGGHGKKRGVGFVGRRRQCSPPATRRRPRTAERHLPPPGAWGGRVRTWNSVRHLGGSGMSDPARHYGSLWQGQVQLHRATCYCVSLFLGLERKEQEVEHLRTDCAHFRARLEAVQADSLREKKEKLALRQQLNEARQQLLQQAEYCTEMGAAACTLLWGVSSSEDVVKAILGGEKALKFFSITGQTMESFVKSLDGDVKEPDSDENQFVFALAGIVTNVAAIACGREFLVNSSRTLLDTVLQLLGDLRPGQCTKLKVLLLMSLYNVSINLKGLKYISESPGFIPLLWWLLSDPDTEVCLHALRLVQSVVLEPEVFAKSASELRSSLPLQRIVAMAKSRNPHLQTVAQELLEDLRALERDA
;
A
#
# COMPACT_ATOMS: atom_id res chain seq x y z
N MET A 1 25.69 45.58 2.27
CA MET A 1 24.91 44.62 1.44
C MET A 1 24.08 45.42 0.44
N ASN A 2 24.27 45.17 -0.85
CA ASN A 2 23.77 45.98 -1.96
C ASN A 2 22.24 45.76 -2.16
N PRO A 3 21.39 46.80 -2.15
CA PRO A 3 19.93 46.69 -2.33
C PRO A 3 19.49 46.16 -3.71
N GLU A 4 20.41 46.03 -4.68
CA GLU A 4 20.12 45.52 -6.03
C GLU A 4 19.74 44.02 -6.04
N ASN A 5 20.15 43.23 -5.05
CA ASN A 5 19.80 41.80 -4.96
C ASN A 5 18.33 41.55 -4.56
N VAL A 6 17.64 42.52 -3.97
CA VAL A 6 16.21 42.43 -3.66
C VAL A 6 15.35 42.65 -4.92
N CYS A 7 15.88 43.35 -5.93
CA CYS A 7 15.16 43.63 -7.18
C CYS A 7 15.16 42.43 -8.16
N LEU A 8 16.19 41.57 -8.15
CA LEU A 8 16.24 40.37 -8.99
C LEU A 8 15.17 39.34 -8.62
N ALA A 9 14.80 39.26 -7.34
CA ALA A 9 13.69 38.42 -6.88
C ALA A 9 12.33 38.92 -7.39
N ARG A 10 12.16 40.21 -7.72
CA ARG A 10 10.92 40.77 -8.29
C ARG A 10 10.84 40.64 -9.81
N GLY A 11 11.98 40.62 -10.52
CA GLY A 11 12.03 40.56 -11.99
C GLY A 11 11.60 39.21 -12.59
N LEU A 12 11.81 38.10 -11.89
CA LEU A 12 11.47 36.75 -12.36
C LEU A 12 9.98 36.39 -12.26
N PHE A 13 9.16 37.18 -11.54
CA PHE A 13 7.74 36.88 -11.31
C PHE A 13 6.80 37.30 -12.44
N ARG A 14 7.27 38.04 -13.46
CA ARG A 14 6.40 38.55 -14.55
C ARG A 14 6.27 37.63 -15.77
N ALA A 15 7.03 36.53 -15.85
CA ALA A 15 7.13 35.73 -17.08
C ALA A 15 6.32 34.42 -17.09
N ALA A 16 5.64 34.04 -16.02
CA ALA A 16 4.91 32.76 -15.93
C ALA A 16 3.39 32.97 -15.81
N GLY A 17 2.77 33.47 -16.89
CA GLY A 17 1.31 33.36 -17.10
C GLY A 17 1.03 32.25 -18.12
N PRO A 18 0.02 31.37 -17.91
CA PRO A 18 -0.24 30.27 -18.83
C PRO A 18 -0.92 30.79 -20.11
N ALA A 19 -0.28 30.55 -21.26
CA ALA A 19 -0.89 30.71 -22.57
C ALA A 19 -1.82 29.51 -22.83
N GLY A 20 -3.12 29.78 -23.00
CA GLY A 20 -4.13 28.76 -23.32
C GLY A 20 -3.97 28.21 -24.74
N GLY A 21 -4.06 26.89 -24.87
CA GLY A 21 -4.04 26.18 -26.16
C GLY A 21 -5.07 25.05 -26.20
N HIS A 22 -6.13 25.25 -26.96
CA HIS A 22 -7.12 24.24 -27.32
C HIS A 22 -6.52 23.11 -28.18
N GLY A 23 -6.86 21.85 -27.87
CA GLY A 23 -6.42 20.71 -28.70
C GLY A 23 -7.16 19.38 -28.47
N LYS A 24 -8.26 19.20 -29.21
CA LYS A 24 -8.88 17.94 -29.72
C LYS A 24 -8.72 16.61 -28.94
N LYS A 25 -9.87 16.13 -28.45
CA LYS A 25 -10.18 14.73 -28.09
C LYS A 25 -9.86 13.75 -29.24
N ARG A 26 -9.12 12.67 -28.93
CA ARG A 26 -9.19 11.39 -29.64
C ARG A 26 -9.35 10.28 -28.61
N GLY A 27 -10.43 9.51 -28.75
CA GLY A 27 -10.70 8.34 -27.93
C GLY A 27 -9.79 7.17 -28.32
N VAL A 28 -9.44 6.35 -27.34
CA VAL A 28 -8.85 5.03 -27.53
C VAL A 28 -9.43 4.07 -26.50
N GLY A 29 -9.72 2.87 -26.99
CA GLY A 29 -10.54 1.85 -26.36
C GLY A 29 -9.94 1.21 -25.12
N PHE A 30 -10.85 0.83 -24.24
CA PHE A 30 -10.65 0.07 -23.02
C PHE A 30 -10.24 -1.37 -23.37
N VAL A 31 -9.01 -1.78 -23.05
CA VAL A 31 -8.60 -3.19 -23.05
C VAL A 31 -8.41 -3.65 -21.62
N GLY A 32 -9.48 -4.23 -21.05
CA GLY A 32 -9.46 -4.84 -19.73
C GLY A 32 -8.60 -6.10 -19.72
N ARG A 33 -7.45 -6.06 -19.05
CA ARG A 33 -6.72 -7.27 -18.65
C ARG A 33 -7.15 -7.71 -17.27
N ARG A 34 -7.92 -8.81 -17.26
CA ARG A 34 -8.23 -9.64 -16.09
C ARG A 34 -6.91 -10.09 -15.44
N ARG A 35 -6.72 -9.75 -14.16
CA ARG A 35 -5.73 -10.43 -13.30
C ARG A 35 -6.22 -11.87 -13.09
N GLN A 36 -5.40 -12.83 -13.51
CA GLN A 36 -5.55 -14.25 -13.18
C GLN A 36 -5.36 -14.42 -11.67
N CYS A 37 -6.40 -14.86 -10.97
CA CYS A 37 -6.28 -15.39 -9.61
C CYS A 37 -5.81 -16.84 -9.70
N SER A 38 -4.64 -17.13 -9.13
CA SER A 38 -4.16 -18.49 -8.88
C SER A 38 -5.13 -19.26 -7.98
N PRO A 39 -5.28 -20.59 -8.14
CA PRO A 39 -6.19 -21.40 -7.33
C PRO A 39 -5.61 -21.64 -5.93
N PRO A 40 -6.43 -21.73 -4.87
CA PRO A 40 -5.95 -22.10 -3.55
C PRO A 40 -5.75 -23.63 -3.44
N ALA A 41 -4.71 -23.97 -2.70
CA ALA A 41 -4.24 -25.31 -2.40
C ALA A 41 -5.31 -26.23 -1.81
N THR A 42 -5.28 -27.48 -2.25
CA THR A 42 -6.02 -28.62 -1.69
C THR A 42 -5.64 -28.86 -0.23
N ARG A 43 -6.52 -28.49 0.70
CA ARG A 43 -6.40 -28.88 2.11
C ARG A 43 -7.00 -30.27 2.33
N ARG A 44 -6.11 -31.18 2.74
CA ARG A 44 -6.34 -32.55 3.17
C ARG A 44 -7.36 -32.61 4.32
N ARG A 45 -8.27 -33.60 4.23
CA ARG A 45 -9.16 -34.04 5.33
C ARG A 45 -8.33 -34.58 6.50
N PRO A 46 -8.73 -34.36 7.76
CA PRO A 46 -8.20 -35.13 8.88
C PRO A 46 -8.82 -36.53 8.90
N ARG A 47 -7.96 -37.55 8.97
CA ARG A 47 -8.29 -38.91 9.41
C ARG A 47 -8.14 -38.97 10.93
N THR A 48 -9.18 -39.36 11.62
CA THR A 48 -9.20 -39.92 12.98
C THR A 48 -10.44 -40.82 13.06
N ALA A 49 -10.48 -41.99 13.68
CA ALA A 49 -9.47 -42.89 14.19
C ALA A 49 -10.17 -44.26 14.24
N GLU A 50 -9.62 -45.28 13.59
CA GLU A 50 -10.04 -46.67 13.77
C GLU A 50 -9.70 -47.10 15.20
N ARG A 51 -10.71 -47.52 15.96
CA ARG A 51 -10.51 -48.28 17.19
C ARG A 51 -10.49 -49.77 16.87
N HIS A 52 -9.39 -50.35 17.31
CA HIS A 52 -9.01 -51.75 17.25
C HIS A 52 -9.73 -52.63 18.29
N LEU A 53 -9.87 -53.91 17.90
CA LEU A 53 -9.93 -55.16 18.70
C LEU A 53 -11.30 -55.61 19.28
N PRO A 54 -11.49 -56.91 19.57
CA PRO A 54 -10.84 -58.15 19.07
C PRO A 54 -11.87 -59.22 18.60
N PRO A 55 -11.43 -60.36 18.01
CA PRO A 55 -12.32 -61.46 17.65
C PRO A 55 -12.64 -62.32 18.89
N PRO A 56 -13.82 -62.96 18.92
CA PRO A 56 -13.79 -64.36 19.33
C PRO A 56 -14.81 -65.24 18.58
N GLY A 57 -14.35 -66.45 18.30
CA GLY A 57 -15.11 -67.64 18.69
C GLY A 57 -16.09 -68.18 17.67
N ALA A 58 -15.57 -68.89 16.67
CA ALA A 58 -16.29 -70.00 16.07
C ALA A 58 -16.59 -71.06 17.16
N TRP A 59 -17.80 -71.01 17.72
CA TRP A 59 -18.44 -72.08 18.47
C TRP A 59 -19.60 -72.55 17.59
N GLY A 60 -19.53 -73.71 16.94
CA GLY A 60 -19.90 -74.99 17.53
C GLY A 60 -21.17 -75.46 16.80
N GLY A 61 -21.33 -76.69 16.33
CA GLY A 61 -20.50 -77.87 16.48
C GLY A 61 -20.80 -78.90 15.39
N ARG A 62 -19.78 -79.74 15.20
CA ARG A 62 -19.79 -81.01 14.49
C ARG A 62 -21.05 -81.82 14.81
N VAL A 63 -21.84 -82.13 13.79
CA VAL A 63 -22.69 -83.32 13.82
C VAL A 63 -21.75 -84.51 13.63
N ARG A 64 -21.50 -85.25 14.71
CA ARG A 64 -20.83 -86.55 14.66
C ARG A 64 -21.75 -87.52 13.90
N THR A 65 -21.28 -88.03 12.78
CA THR A 65 -21.77 -89.29 12.22
C THR A 65 -21.37 -90.42 13.17
N TRP A 66 -22.33 -90.96 13.92
CA TRP A 66 -22.23 -92.31 14.48
C TRP A 66 -22.64 -93.28 13.38
N ASN A 67 -21.69 -94.04 12.84
CA ASN A 67 -22.00 -95.25 12.09
C ASN A 67 -20.81 -96.22 12.19
N SER A 68 -20.86 -97.10 13.18
CA SER A 68 -20.28 -98.45 13.13
C SER A 68 -20.62 -99.18 14.42
N VAL A 69 -21.53 -100.17 14.36
CA VAL A 69 -21.25 -101.57 14.74
C VAL A 69 -22.23 -102.49 13.99
N ARG A 70 -21.61 -103.31 13.13
CA ARG A 70 -21.89 -104.70 12.71
C ARG A 70 -23.18 -105.43 13.16
N HIS A 71 -23.79 -106.07 12.16
CA HIS A 71 -24.17 -107.50 12.06
C HIS A 71 -24.66 -108.25 13.32
N LEU A 72 -25.91 -108.76 13.26
CA LEU A 72 -26.30 -110.18 13.18
C LEU A 72 -27.77 -110.37 13.63
N GLY A 73 -28.45 -111.34 13.02
CA GLY A 73 -29.73 -111.91 13.49
C GLY A 73 -30.95 -111.10 13.05
N GLY A 74 -31.92 -111.64 12.32
CA GLY A 74 -32.54 -112.93 12.56
C GLY A 74 -33.77 -112.72 13.44
N SER A 75 -34.88 -112.42 12.77
CA SER A 75 -36.24 -112.89 13.08
C SER A 75 -36.77 -112.76 14.51
N GLY A 76 -37.75 -111.89 14.70
CA GLY A 76 -38.79 -112.09 15.71
C GLY A 76 -39.18 -110.84 16.48
N MET A 77 -40.49 -110.66 16.59
CA MET A 77 -41.23 -109.81 17.53
C MET A 77 -41.57 -108.38 17.07
N SER A 78 -42.87 -108.11 17.23
CA SER A 78 -43.63 -106.92 16.88
C SER A 78 -43.15 -105.67 17.61
N ASP A 79 -42.98 -104.56 16.89
CA ASP A 79 -42.41 -103.32 17.43
C ASP A 79 -43.37 -102.11 17.30
N PRO A 80 -43.84 -101.50 18.42
CA PRO A 80 -44.59 -100.24 18.41
C PRO A 80 -43.78 -99.01 17.95
N ALA A 81 -42.47 -99.14 17.71
CA ALA A 81 -41.57 -98.02 17.43
C ALA A 81 -41.83 -97.26 16.10
N ARG A 82 -42.53 -97.85 15.12
CA ARG A 82 -42.80 -97.17 13.83
C ARG A 82 -43.86 -96.06 13.90
N HIS A 83 -44.79 -96.14 14.85
CA HIS A 83 -45.84 -95.12 15.01
C HIS A 83 -45.37 -93.93 15.88
N TYR A 84 -44.44 -94.17 16.81
CA TYR A 84 -43.79 -93.10 17.58
C TYR A 84 -42.73 -92.37 16.76
N GLY A 85 -41.97 -93.03 15.88
CA GLY A 85 -40.94 -92.40 15.04
C GLY A 85 -41.47 -91.42 13.99
N SER A 86 -42.66 -91.67 13.42
CA SER A 86 -43.33 -90.77 12.46
C SER A 86 -43.95 -89.54 13.14
N LEU A 87 -44.53 -89.71 14.35
CA LEU A 87 -44.96 -88.60 15.19
C LEU A 87 -43.77 -87.74 15.67
N TRP A 88 -42.67 -88.37 16.07
CA TRP A 88 -41.43 -87.68 16.45
C TRP A 88 -40.82 -86.91 15.26
N GLN A 89 -40.78 -87.51 14.06
CA GLN A 89 -40.31 -86.81 12.86
C GLN A 89 -41.21 -85.63 12.48
N GLY A 90 -42.53 -85.79 12.57
CA GLY A 90 -43.48 -84.69 12.35
C GLY A 90 -43.31 -83.55 13.37
N GLN A 91 -43.09 -83.88 14.63
CA GLN A 91 -42.87 -82.89 15.70
C GLN A 91 -41.52 -82.18 15.57
N VAL A 92 -40.47 -82.88 15.12
CA VAL A 92 -39.16 -82.27 14.81
C VAL A 92 -39.24 -81.38 13.56
N GLN A 93 -39.99 -81.78 12.53
CA GLN A 93 -40.22 -80.93 11.34
C GLN A 93 -41.03 -79.69 11.68
N LEU A 94 -42.09 -79.82 12.49
CA LEU A 94 -42.87 -78.70 12.97
C LEU A 94 -42.02 -77.75 13.82
N HIS A 95 -41.21 -78.27 14.73
CA HIS A 95 -40.28 -77.46 15.53
C HIS A 95 -39.26 -76.71 14.67
N ARG A 96 -38.69 -77.36 13.63
CA ARG A 96 -37.79 -76.70 12.67
C ARG A 96 -38.49 -75.62 11.85
N ALA A 97 -39.72 -75.87 11.41
CA ALA A 97 -40.53 -74.89 10.71
C ALA A 97 -40.83 -73.68 11.61
N THR A 98 -41.20 -73.92 12.87
CA THR A 98 -41.43 -72.86 13.86
C THR A 98 -40.15 -72.06 14.13
N CYS A 99 -38.99 -72.70 14.33
CA CYS A 99 -37.71 -72.01 14.50
C CYS A 99 -37.33 -71.19 13.27
N TYR A 100 -37.58 -71.70 12.06
CA TYR A 100 -37.33 -70.97 10.82
C TYR A 100 -38.25 -69.75 10.68
N CYS A 101 -39.54 -69.89 10.95
CA CYS A 101 -40.50 -68.79 10.96
C CYS A 101 -40.14 -67.71 11.98
N VAL A 102 -39.75 -68.09 13.20
CA VAL A 102 -39.30 -67.14 14.24
C VAL A 102 -38.00 -66.43 13.82
N SER A 103 -37.03 -67.16 13.24
CA SER A 103 -35.80 -66.55 12.73
C SER A 103 -36.06 -65.60 11.56
N LEU A 104 -37.01 -65.93 10.68
CA LEU A 104 -37.40 -65.08 9.55
C LEU A 104 -38.11 -63.82 10.06
N PHE A 105 -39.01 -63.96 11.03
CA PHE A 105 -39.72 -62.85 11.67
C PHE A 105 -38.75 -61.88 12.36
N LEU A 106 -37.84 -62.39 13.20
CA LEU A 106 -36.79 -61.56 13.82
C LEU A 106 -35.84 -60.93 12.79
N GLY A 107 -35.62 -61.60 11.65
CA GLY A 107 -34.87 -61.05 10.52
C GLY A 107 -35.59 -59.90 9.82
N LEU A 108 -36.91 -60.01 9.65
CA LEU A 108 -37.78 -58.97 9.09
C LEU A 108 -37.88 -57.77 10.03
N GLU A 109 -38.10 -57.98 11.33
CA GLU A 109 -38.12 -56.91 12.33
C GLU A 109 -36.80 -56.13 12.34
N ARG A 110 -35.65 -56.84 12.28
CA ARG A 110 -34.34 -56.18 12.20
C ARG A 110 -34.19 -55.35 10.92
N LYS A 111 -34.68 -55.86 9.79
CA LYS A 111 -34.62 -55.13 8.51
C LYS A 111 -35.58 -53.94 8.50
N GLU A 112 -36.72 -54.04 9.15
CA GLU A 112 -37.66 -52.93 9.33
C GLU A 112 -37.05 -51.83 10.19
N GLN A 113 -36.40 -52.18 11.30
CA GLN A 113 -35.65 -51.23 12.13
C GLN A 113 -34.50 -50.56 11.35
N GLU A 114 -33.77 -51.31 10.53
CA GLU A 114 -32.70 -50.78 9.67
C GLU A 114 -33.25 -49.79 8.63
N VAL A 115 -34.39 -50.12 8.00
CA VAL A 115 -35.06 -49.22 7.05
C VAL A 115 -35.55 -47.95 7.74
N GLU A 116 -36.12 -48.06 8.94
CA GLU A 116 -36.61 -46.89 9.67
C GLU A 116 -35.45 -46.00 10.14
N HIS A 117 -34.35 -46.60 10.59
CA HIS A 117 -33.13 -45.86 10.91
C HIS A 117 -32.59 -45.11 9.68
N LEU A 118 -32.48 -45.78 8.52
CA LEU A 118 -32.05 -45.15 7.28
C LEU A 118 -32.99 -44.02 6.82
N ARG A 119 -34.32 -44.15 7.04
CA ARG A 119 -35.29 -43.08 6.76
C ARG A 119 -35.04 -41.86 7.63
N THR A 120 -34.82 -42.05 8.93
CA THR A 120 -34.51 -40.95 9.85
C THR A 120 -33.22 -40.24 9.44
N ASP A 121 -32.16 -40.99 9.11
CA ASP A 121 -30.90 -40.43 8.63
C ASP A 121 -31.07 -39.65 7.33
N CYS A 122 -31.84 -40.19 6.37
CA CYS A 122 -32.14 -39.49 5.12
C CYS A 122 -32.88 -38.16 5.38
N ALA A 123 -33.83 -38.14 6.31
CA ALA A 123 -34.53 -36.91 6.69
C ALA A 123 -33.58 -35.90 7.34
N HIS A 124 -32.70 -36.34 8.25
CA HIS A 124 -31.70 -35.48 8.88
C HIS A 124 -30.70 -34.91 7.88
N PHE A 125 -30.17 -35.72 6.97
CA PHE A 125 -29.25 -35.24 5.93
C PHE A 125 -29.93 -34.27 4.97
N ARG A 126 -31.19 -34.52 4.60
CA ARG A 126 -31.98 -33.59 3.77
C ARG A 126 -32.16 -32.25 4.46
N ALA A 127 -32.61 -32.23 5.72
CA ALA A 127 -32.78 -30.99 6.48
C ALA A 127 -31.47 -30.21 6.63
N ARG A 128 -30.34 -30.90 6.89
CA ARG A 128 -29.02 -30.27 6.95
C ARG A 128 -28.58 -29.68 5.62
N LEU A 129 -28.84 -30.38 4.51
CA LEU A 129 -28.52 -29.88 3.18
C LEU A 129 -29.32 -28.62 2.86
N GLU A 130 -30.63 -28.63 3.13
CA GLU A 130 -31.51 -27.47 2.92
C GLU A 130 -31.09 -26.27 3.76
N ALA A 131 -30.71 -26.47 5.03
CA ALA A 131 -30.20 -25.41 5.89
C ALA A 131 -28.91 -24.78 5.33
N VAL A 132 -27.94 -25.61 4.94
CA VAL A 132 -26.67 -25.12 4.34
C VAL A 132 -26.91 -24.42 3.00
N GLN A 133 -27.87 -24.89 2.20
CA GLN A 133 -28.24 -24.22 0.95
C GLN A 133 -28.88 -22.86 1.19
N ALA A 134 -29.79 -22.75 2.16
CA ALA A 134 -30.42 -21.49 2.55
C ALA A 134 -29.37 -20.49 3.06
N ASP A 135 -28.47 -20.93 3.94
CA ASP A 135 -27.37 -20.11 4.45
C ASP A 135 -26.43 -19.67 3.32
N SER A 136 -26.05 -20.58 2.41
CA SER A 136 -25.20 -20.24 1.25
C SER A 136 -25.84 -19.21 0.33
N LEU A 137 -27.16 -19.28 0.12
CA LEU A 137 -27.89 -18.28 -0.67
C LEU A 137 -27.96 -16.94 0.04
N ARG A 138 -28.18 -16.93 1.35
CA ARG A 138 -28.17 -15.71 2.18
C ARG A 138 -26.80 -15.03 2.11
N GLU A 139 -25.73 -15.78 2.37
CA GLU A 139 -24.35 -15.28 2.32
C GLU A 139 -23.98 -14.75 0.92
N LYS A 140 -24.42 -15.41 -0.16
CA LYS A 140 -24.20 -14.92 -1.52
C LYS A 140 -24.88 -13.57 -1.77
N LYS A 141 -26.12 -13.39 -1.30
CA LYS A 141 -26.85 -12.11 -1.42
C LYS A 141 -26.16 -11.01 -0.62
N GLU A 142 -25.78 -11.28 0.63
CA GLU A 142 -25.04 -10.33 1.47
C GLU A 142 -23.69 -9.94 0.86
N LYS A 143 -22.93 -10.92 0.34
CA LYS A 143 -21.66 -10.67 -0.33
C LYS A 143 -21.81 -9.79 -1.57
N LEU A 144 -22.89 -9.96 -2.34
CA LEU A 144 -23.18 -9.10 -3.49
C LEU A 144 -23.52 -7.68 -3.04
N ALA A 145 -24.36 -7.54 -2.00
CA ALA A 145 -24.72 -6.24 -1.43
C ALA A 145 -23.48 -5.49 -0.90
N LEU A 146 -22.61 -6.16 -0.14
CA LEU A 146 -21.37 -5.56 0.38
C LEU A 146 -20.41 -5.16 -0.73
N ARG A 147 -20.29 -5.96 -1.79
CA ARG A 147 -19.48 -5.61 -2.97
C ARG A 147 -20.01 -4.36 -3.67
N GLN A 148 -21.33 -4.22 -3.76
CA GLN A 148 -21.94 -3.03 -4.34
C GLN A 148 -21.64 -1.78 -3.49
N GLN A 149 -21.85 -1.86 -2.17
CA GLN A 149 -21.52 -0.76 -1.26
C GLN A 149 -20.04 -0.38 -1.30
N LEU A 150 -19.13 -1.36 -1.37
CA LEU A 150 -17.70 -1.09 -1.49
C LEU A 150 -17.35 -0.37 -2.81
N ASN A 151 -18.00 -0.75 -3.91
CA ASN A 151 -17.79 -0.10 -5.20
C ASN A 151 -18.33 1.34 -5.19
N GLU A 152 -19.51 1.56 -4.61
CA GLU A 152 -20.10 2.89 -4.45
C GLU A 152 -19.21 3.80 -3.59
N ALA A 153 -18.76 3.31 -2.42
CA ALA A 153 -17.83 4.04 -1.54
C ALA A 153 -16.50 4.34 -2.24
N ARG A 154 -15.97 3.38 -3.01
CA ARG A 154 -14.73 3.59 -3.79
C ARG A 154 -14.91 4.66 -4.85
N GLN A 155 -16.04 4.67 -5.56
CA GLN A 155 -16.33 5.70 -6.57
C GLN A 155 -16.45 7.08 -5.93
N GLN A 156 -17.12 7.19 -4.79
CA GLN A 156 -17.24 8.45 -4.03
C GLN A 156 -15.87 8.97 -3.58
N LEU A 157 -14.99 8.10 -3.07
CA LEU A 157 -13.64 8.49 -2.67
C LEU A 157 -12.78 8.97 -3.84
N LEU A 158 -12.89 8.32 -5.01
CA LEU A 158 -12.17 8.76 -6.22
C LEU A 158 -12.66 10.14 -6.68
N GLN A 159 -13.97 10.35 -6.73
CA GLN A 159 -14.56 11.64 -7.08
C GLN A 159 -14.16 12.74 -6.09
N GLN A 160 -14.11 12.42 -4.79
CA GLN A 160 -13.67 13.37 -3.78
C GLN A 160 -12.18 13.70 -3.92
N ALA A 161 -11.33 12.72 -4.25
CA ALA A 161 -9.90 12.95 -4.47
C ALA A 161 -9.64 13.84 -5.70
N GLU A 162 -10.35 13.60 -6.80
CA GLU A 162 -10.30 14.43 -8.02
C GLU A 162 -10.76 15.86 -7.70
N TYR A 163 -11.93 16.02 -7.07
CA TYR A 163 -12.45 17.33 -6.69
C TYR A 163 -11.53 18.11 -5.74
N CYS A 164 -10.97 17.46 -4.72
CA CYS A 164 -10.03 18.09 -3.80
C CYS A 164 -8.74 18.54 -4.50
N THR A 165 -8.27 17.76 -5.47
CA THR A 165 -7.08 18.11 -6.27
C THR A 165 -7.37 19.31 -7.16
N GLU A 166 -8.48 19.30 -7.91
CA GLU A 166 -8.90 20.41 -8.79
C GLU A 166 -9.12 21.70 -7.98
N MET A 167 -9.87 21.62 -6.87
CA MET A 167 -10.09 22.76 -5.98
C MET A 167 -8.78 23.26 -5.38
N GLY A 168 -7.93 22.34 -4.90
CA GLY A 168 -6.63 22.65 -4.33
C GLY A 168 -5.73 23.37 -5.31
N ALA A 169 -5.66 22.89 -6.56
CA ALA A 169 -4.92 23.51 -7.65
C ALA A 169 -5.40 24.94 -7.91
N ALA A 170 -6.70 25.14 -8.08
CA ALA A 170 -7.28 26.46 -8.34
C ALA A 170 -7.04 27.44 -7.17
N ALA A 171 -7.40 27.04 -5.95
CA ALA A 171 -7.29 27.90 -4.77
C ALA A 171 -5.83 28.23 -4.43
N CYS A 172 -4.93 27.25 -4.50
CA CYS A 172 -3.51 27.49 -4.20
C CYS A 172 -2.83 28.27 -5.31
N THR A 173 -3.23 28.14 -6.57
CA THR A 173 -2.68 28.98 -7.65
C THR A 173 -3.05 30.45 -7.45
N LEU A 174 -4.29 30.73 -7.04
CA LEU A 174 -4.70 32.09 -6.67
C LEU A 174 -3.91 32.59 -5.45
N LEU A 175 -3.79 31.77 -4.40
CA LEU A 175 -3.06 32.10 -3.19
C LEU A 175 -1.56 32.34 -3.47
N TRP A 176 -0.97 31.55 -4.37
CA TRP A 176 0.39 31.76 -4.86
C TRP A 176 0.51 33.14 -5.52
N GLY A 177 -0.40 33.50 -6.42
CA GLY A 177 -0.40 34.82 -7.05
C GLY A 177 -0.44 35.98 -6.04
N VAL A 178 -1.38 35.93 -5.09
CA VAL A 178 -1.55 37.04 -4.12
C VAL A 178 -0.50 37.05 -3.01
N SER A 179 0.13 35.92 -2.69
CA SER A 179 1.19 35.83 -1.67
C SER A 179 2.51 36.51 -2.07
N SER A 180 2.61 37.04 -3.30
CA SER A 180 3.70 37.93 -3.69
C SER A 180 3.67 39.28 -2.95
N SER A 181 2.55 39.63 -2.31
CA SER A 181 2.38 40.82 -1.48
C SER A 181 2.73 40.54 -0.01
N GLU A 182 3.56 41.42 0.57
CA GLU A 182 3.93 41.34 1.99
C GLU A 182 2.72 41.41 2.93
N ASP A 183 1.73 42.26 2.63
CA ASP A 183 0.53 42.41 3.46
C ASP A 183 -0.31 41.13 3.47
N VAL A 184 -0.39 40.45 2.33
CA VAL A 184 -1.07 39.16 2.21
C VAL A 184 -0.34 38.09 3.00
N VAL A 185 0.99 38.05 2.93
CA VAL A 185 1.80 37.12 3.74
C VAL A 185 1.57 37.37 5.23
N LYS A 186 1.57 38.63 5.69
CA LYS A 186 1.26 38.97 7.10
C LYS A 186 -0.12 38.49 7.51
N ALA A 187 -1.13 38.66 6.65
CA ALA A 187 -2.49 38.19 6.91
C ALA A 187 -2.57 36.66 6.99
N ILE A 188 -1.90 35.93 6.09
CA ILE A 188 -1.84 34.46 6.11
C ILE A 188 -1.20 33.98 7.42
N LEU A 189 -0.05 34.55 7.80
CA LEU A 189 0.71 34.14 8.98
C LEU A 189 0.04 34.53 10.30
N GLY A 190 -0.74 35.61 10.30
CA GLY A 190 -1.58 36.01 11.44
C GLY A 190 -2.85 35.16 11.62
N GLY A 191 -3.19 34.32 10.63
CA GLY A 191 -4.37 33.47 10.67
C GLY A 191 -4.20 32.23 11.56
N GLU A 192 -5.25 31.84 12.28
CA GLU A 192 -5.26 30.66 13.17
C GLU A 192 -4.96 29.32 12.48
N LYS A 193 -5.11 29.25 11.15
CA LYS A 193 -4.86 28.04 10.35
C LYS A 193 -3.47 28.00 9.73
N ALA A 194 -2.61 29.01 9.93
CA ALA A 194 -1.29 29.10 9.28
C ALA A 194 -0.45 27.82 9.49
N LEU A 195 -0.25 27.40 10.74
CA LEU A 195 0.55 26.21 11.05
C LEU A 195 -0.02 24.93 10.41
N LYS A 196 -1.35 24.78 10.45
CA LYS A 196 -2.03 23.63 9.83
C LYS A 196 -1.86 23.66 8.30
N PHE A 197 -1.96 24.83 7.68
CA PHE A 197 -1.75 24.99 6.24
C PHE A 197 -0.34 24.57 5.82
N PHE A 198 0.70 25.05 6.50
CA PHE A 198 2.08 24.69 6.17
C PHE A 198 2.42 23.23 6.51
N SER A 199 1.80 22.66 7.54
CA SER A 199 1.90 21.22 7.84
C SER A 199 1.31 20.36 6.72
N ILE A 200 0.09 20.67 6.27
CA ILE A 200 -0.57 19.98 5.15
C ILE A 200 0.23 20.19 3.85
N THR A 201 0.79 21.38 3.66
CA THR A 201 1.65 21.69 2.50
C THR A 201 2.83 20.74 2.43
N GLY A 202 3.57 20.57 3.53
CA GLY A 202 4.68 19.61 3.60
C GLY A 202 4.24 18.18 3.29
N GLN A 203 3.19 17.70 3.95
CA GLN A 203 2.65 16.34 3.75
C GLN A 203 2.18 16.08 2.30
N THR A 204 1.59 17.09 1.67
CA THR A 204 1.10 16.99 0.28
C THR A 204 2.27 16.87 -0.68
N MET A 205 3.30 17.71 -0.53
CA MET A 205 4.52 17.61 -1.34
C MET A 205 5.25 16.28 -1.11
N GLU A 206 5.30 15.81 0.13
CA GLU A 206 5.91 14.52 0.47
C GLU A 206 5.17 13.34 -0.17
N SER A 207 3.85 13.29 -0.03
CA SER A 207 3.01 12.26 -0.66
C SER A 207 3.15 12.29 -2.18
N PHE A 208 3.24 13.48 -2.78
CA PHE A 208 3.44 13.64 -4.21
C PHE A 208 4.76 13.01 -4.65
N VAL A 209 5.88 13.39 -4.03
CA VAL A 209 7.21 12.87 -4.38
C VAL A 209 7.28 11.35 -4.21
N LYS A 210 6.72 10.81 -3.12
CA LYS A 210 6.63 9.36 -2.88
C LYS A 210 5.82 8.62 -3.94
N SER A 211 4.86 9.27 -4.57
CA SER A 211 4.01 8.69 -5.62
C SER A 211 4.64 8.74 -7.03
N LEU A 212 5.80 9.39 -7.18
CA LEU A 212 6.52 9.48 -8.46
C LEU A 212 7.27 8.17 -8.78
N ASP A 213 6.53 7.08 -8.91
CA ASP A 213 7.05 5.77 -9.32
C ASP A 213 7.38 5.77 -10.81
N GLY A 214 8.58 6.26 -11.19
CA GLY A 214 9.28 5.96 -12.46
C GLY A 214 8.63 6.39 -13.78
N ASP A 215 7.31 6.53 -13.82
CA ASP A 215 6.47 6.77 -14.97
C ASP A 215 6.16 8.26 -15.03
N VAL A 216 6.22 8.79 -16.24
CA VAL A 216 6.14 10.23 -16.48
C VAL A 216 4.69 10.65 -16.26
N LYS A 217 4.36 11.15 -15.05
CA LYS A 217 3.11 11.88 -14.85
C LYS A 217 3.06 13.04 -15.84
N GLU A 218 1.91 13.23 -16.48
CA GLU A 218 1.69 14.35 -17.41
C GLU A 218 2.12 15.66 -16.73
N PRO A 219 3.01 16.45 -17.35
CA PRO A 219 3.61 17.62 -16.69
C PRO A 219 2.59 18.69 -16.27
N ASP A 220 1.39 18.68 -16.86
CA ASP A 220 0.33 19.69 -16.66
C ASP A 220 -0.89 19.20 -15.87
N SER A 221 -0.80 18.08 -15.13
CA SER A 221 -1.92 17.62 -14.30
C SER A 221 -2.28 18.62 -13.18
N ASP A 222 -3.53 18.62 -12.75
CA ASP A 222 -3.99 19.43 -11.61
C ASP A 222 -3.22 19.07 -10.32
N GLU A 223 -2.79 17.81 -10.19
CA GLU A 223 -1.94 17.36 -9.08
C GLU A 223 -0.58 18.09 -9.09
N ASN A 224 0.08 18.18 -10.26
CA ASN A 224 1.34 18.92 -10.38
C ASN A 224 1.13 20.40 -10.11
N GLN A 225 0.08 21.00 -10.67
CA GLN A 225 -0.24 22.41 -10.47
C GLN A 225 -0.50 22.73 -8.99
N PHE A 226 -1.25 21.87 -8.31
CA PHE A 226 -1.52 22.00 -6.88
C PHE A 226 -0.22 21.97 -6.06
N VAL A 227 0.65 20.99 -6.31
CA VAL A 227 1.93 20.85 -5.62
C VAL A 227 2.88 22.01 -5.91
N PHE A 228 2.98 22.46 -7.16
CA PHE A 228 3.80 23.61 -7.52
C PHE A 228 3.25 24.91 -6.91
N ALA A 229 1.94 25.07 -6.84
CA ALA A 229 1.33 26.23 -6.21
C ALA A 229 1.62 26.29 -4.70
N LEU A 230 1.55 25.16 -4.01
CA LEU A 230 1.95 25.05 -2.61
C LEU A 230 3.43 25.42 -2.40
N ALA A 231 4.35 24.85 -3.18
CA ALA A 231 5.76 25.19 -3.11
C ALA A 231 6.02 26.67 -3.46
N GLY A 232 5.26 27.22 -4.40
CA GLY A 232 5.28 28.62 -4.79
C GLY A 232 4.85 29.58 -3.67
N ILE A 233 3.79 29.24 -2.93
CA ILE A 233 3.36 30.00 -1.74
C ILE A 233 4.48 30.01 -0.70
N VAL A 234 5.10 28.86 -0.42
CA VAL A 234 6.23 28.76 0.51
C VAL A 234 7.40 29.64 0.04
N THR A 235 7.69 29.64 -1.26
CA THR A 235 8.75 30.48 -1.85
C THR A 235 8.49 31.96 -1.62
N ASN A 236 7.26 32.41 -1.86
CA ASN A 236 6.84 33.80 -1.65
C ASN A 236 6.90 34.18 -0.17
N VAL A 237 6.42 33.32 0.72
CA VAL A 237 6.48 33.53 2.17
C VAL A 237 7.94 33.66 2.62
N ALA A 238 8.83 32.80 2.15
CA ALA A 238 10.27 32.88 2.44
C ALA A 238 10.92 34.17 1.90
N ALA A 239 10.39 34.77 0.83
CA ALA A 239 10.91 36.04 0.31
C ALA A 239 10.67 37.22 1.28
N ILE A 240 9.68 37.10 2.19
CA ILE A 240 9.31 38.14 3.16
C ILE A 240 9.97 37.89 4.52
N ALA A 241 10.43 38.96 5.19
CA ALA A 241 11.16 38.86 6.46
C ALA A 241 10.38 38.13 7.57
N CYS A 242 9.13 38.54 7.84
CA CYS A 242 8.29 37.86 8.84
C CYS A 242 7.96 36.41 8.44
N GLY A 243 7.93 36.11 7.14
CA GLY A 243 7.75 34.74 6.65
C GLY A 243 8.96 33.87 6.92
N ARG A 244 10.19 34.37 6.74
CA ARG A 244 11.41 33.65 7.14
C ARG A 244 11.43 33.34 8.63
N GLU A 245 11.10 34.34 9.45
CA GLU A 245 11.04 34.14 10.90
C GLU A 245 10.00 33.08 11.28
N PHE A 246 8.81 33.12 10.68
CA PHE A 246 7.78 32.11 10.90
C PHE A 246 8.24 30.70 10.48
N LEU A 247 8.87 30.55 9.31
CA LEU A 247 9.35 29.26 8.81
C LEU A 247 10.37 28.65 9.78
N VAL A 248 11.33 29.46 10.22
CA VAL A 248 12.44 29.00 11.09
C VAL A 248 12.01 28.80 12.55
N ASN A 249 10.97 29.49 13.02
CA ASN A 249 10.52 29.40 14.41
C ASN A 249 9.37 28.42 14.61
N SER A 250 8.46 28.35 13.64
CA SER A 250 7.15 27.70 13.84
C SER A 250 6.84 26.62 12.81
N SER A 251 7.51 26.62 11.65
CA SER A 251 7.28 25.60 10.59
C SER A 251 8.56 24.86 10.18
N ARG A 252 9.39 24.52 11.17
CA ARG A 252 10.64 23.76 10.97
C ARG A 252 10.47 22.44 10.24
N THR A 253 9.42 21.69 10.59
CA THR A 253 9.08 20.43 9.93
C THR A 253 8.89 20.61 8.43
N LEU A 254 8.35 21.74 7.97
CA LEU A 254 8.25 22.02 6.55
C LEU A 254 9.63 22.20 5.91
N LEU A 255 10.56 22.90 6.57
CA LEU A 255 11.94 23.05 6.08
C LEU A 255 12.66 21.70 6.01
N ASP A 256 12.47 20.84 7.02
CA ASP A 256 13.03 19.49 7.04
C ASP A 256 12.46 18.65 5.89
N THR A 257 11.14 18.73 5.66
CA THR A 257 10.50 18.11 4.50
C THR A 257 11.08 18.64 3.20
N VAL A 258 11.26 19.96 3.04
CA VAL A 258 11.83 20.54 1.82
C VAL A 258 13.24 19.99 1.54
N LEU A 259 14.09 19.91 2.56
CA LEU A 259 15.44 19.33 2.43
C LEU A 259 15.39 17.85 2.05
N GLN A 260 14.52 17.09 2.71
CA GLN A 260 14.33 15.67 2.42
C GLN A 260 13.86 15.46 0.97
N LEU A 261 12.85 16.22 0.50
CA LEU A 261 12.31 16.07 -0.85
C LEU A 261 13.34 16.37 -1.94
N LEU A 262 14.23 17.35 -1.70
CA LEU A 262 15.33 17.64 -2.62
C LEU A 262 16.32 16.47 -2.73
N GLY A 263 16.50 15.69 -1.65
CA GLY A 263 17.31 14.47 -1.65
C GLY A 263 16.62 13.26 -2.28
N ASP A 264 15.29 13.14 -2.13
CA ASP A 264 14.50 12.02 -2.65
C ASP A 264 14.27 12.12 -4.18
N LEU A 265 14.29 13.32 -4.75
CA LEU A 265 14.06 13.55 -6.18
C LEU A 265 15.29 13.23 -7.03
N ARG A 266 15.14 12.31 -8.00
CA ARG A 266 16.22 11.94 -8.95
C ARG A 266 16.69 13.11 -9.82
N PRO A 267 17.92 13.09 -10.35
CA PRO A 267 18.41 14.13 -11.26
C PRO A 267 17.49 14.34 -12.47
N GLY A 268 17.18 15.61 -12.79
CA GLY A 268 16.28 15.96 -13.89
C GLY A 268 14.79 15.61 -13.67
N GLN A 269 14.41 15.01 -12.54
CA GLN A 269 13.02 14.74 -12.18
C GLN A 269 12.40 15.94 -11.47
N CYS A 270 11.19 16.34 -11.90
CA CYS A 270 10.41 17.42 -11.27
C CYS A 270 11.22 18.71 -11.04
N THR A 271 11.99 19.14 -12.04
CA THR A 271 12.90 20.30 -11.95
C THR A 271 12.18 21.57 -11.47
N LYS A 272 10.95 21.82 -11.93
CA LYS A 272 10.13 22.94 -11.46
C LYS A 272 9.88 22.92 -9.95
N LEU A 273 9.60 21.75 -9.37
CA LEU A 273 9.45 21.63 -7.92
C LEU A 273 10.79 21.88 -7.23
N LYS A 274 11.88 21.24 -7.70
CA LYS A 274 13.23 21.47 -7.14
C LYS A 274 13.60 22.95 -7.11
N VAL A 275 13.35 23.67 -8.21
CA VAL A 275 13.64 25.11 -8.30
C VAL A 275 12.86 25.90 -7.25
N LEU A 276 11.55 25.68 -7.11
CA LEU A 276 10.74 26.36 -6.09
C LEU A 276 11.24 26.06 -4.65
N LEU A 277 11.57 24.80 -4.38
CA LEU A 277 12.11 24.38 -3.10
C LEU A 277 13.48 25.03 -2.80
N LEU A 278 14.38 25.06 -3.78
CA LEU A 278 15.70 25.69 -3.64
C LEU A 278 15.60 27.21 -3.51
N MET A 279 14.70 27.85 -4.25
CA MET A 279 14.39 29.27 -4.08
C MET A 279 13.89 29.56 -2.67
N SER A 280 13.01 28.71 -2.14
CA SER A 280 12.52 28.82 -0.76
C SER A 280 13.66 28.74 0.24
N LEU A 281 14.56 27.77 0.11
CA LEU A 281 15.72 27.60 1.00
C LEU A 281 16.71 28.76 0.89
N TYR A 282 17.01 29.21 -0.32
CA TYR A 282 17.85 30.40 -0.53
C TYR A 282 17.23 31.64 0.11
N ASN A 283 15.93 31.85 -0.06
CA ASN A 283 15.25 32.95 0.59
C ASN A 283 15.37 32.84 2.12
N VAL A 284 15.14 31.66 2.70
CA VAL A 284 15.34 31.42 4.15
C VAL A 284 16.79 31.69 4.58
N SER A 285 17.78 31.34 3.75
CA SER A 285 19.20 31.51 4.07
C SER A 285 19.67 32.97 4.10
N ILE A 286 18.89 33.90 3.54
CA ILE A 286 19.13 35.36 3.73
C ILE A 286 19.05 35.75 5.21
N ASN A 287 18.32 34.99 6.04
CA ASN A 287 18.28 35.19 7.48
C ASN A 287 19.31 34.27 8.17
N LEU A 288 20.19 34.83 9.02
CA LEU A 288 21.24 34.07 9.72
C LEU A 288 20.70 32.86 10.51
N LYS A 289 19.55 33.01 11.18
CA LYS A 289 18.94 31.91 11.93
C LYS A 289 18.46 30.79 11.00
N GLY A 290 17.90 31.17 9.84
CA GLY A 290 17.50 30.24 8.79
C GLY A 290 18.67 29.53 8.14
N LEU A 291 19.73 30.26 7.80
CA LEU A 291 20.96 29.68 7.27
C LEU A 291 21.59 28.69 8.25
N LYS A 292 21.75 29.07 9.52
CA LYS A 292 22.22 28.17 10.59
C LYS A 292 21.37 26.89 10.65
N TYR A 293 20.04 27.06 10.73
CA TYR A 293 19.11 25.93 10.79
C TYR A 293 19.28 24.95 9.61
N ILE A 294 19.32 25.47 8.37
CA ILE A 294 19.46 24.64 7.18
C ILE A 294 20.84 23.98 7.14
N SER A 295 21.91 24.73 7.41
CA SER A 295 23.29 24.27 7.32
C SER A 295 23.66 23.21 8.37
N GLU A 296 23.01 23.24 9.53
CA GLU A 296 23.20 22.27 10.61
C GLU A 296 22.40 20.97 10.37
N SER A 297 21.55 20.92 9.34
CA SER A 297 20.81 19.72 8.97
C SER A 297 21.76 18.63 8.45
N PRO A 298 21.70 17.40 9.00
CA PRO A 298 22.53 16.29 8.54
C PRO A 298 22.33 16.01 7.04
N GLY A 299 23.43 15.92 6.29
CA GLY A 299 23.38 15.63 4.86
C GLY A 299 23.12 16.85 3.97
N PHE A 300 23.04 18.06 4.52
CA PHE A 300 22.88 19.29 3.73
C PHE A 300 24.03 19.50 2.73
N ILE A 301 25.29 19.34 3.16
CA ILE A 301 26.44 19.50 2.25
C ILE A 301 26.48 18.42 1.16
N PRO A 302 26.30 17.11 1.47
CA PRO A 302 26.11 16.08 0.46
C PRO A 302 24.96 16.35 -0.52
N LEU A 303 23.86 16.94 -0.03
CA LEU A 303 22.72 17.34 -0.88
C LEU A 303 23.12 18.41 -1.89
N LEU A 304 23.89 19.43 -1.47
CA LEU A 304 24.38 20.48 -2.39
C LEU A 304 25.25 19.89 -3.51
N TRP A 305 26.12 18.92 -3.21
CA TRP A 305 26.88 18.20 -4.24
C TRP A 305 25.98 17.55 -5.29
N TRP A 306 24.96 16.83 -4.81
CA TRP A 306 24.00 16.14 -5.66
C TRP A 306 23.23 17.12 -6.57
N LEU A 307 22.78 18.23 -6.01
CA LEU A 307 22.02 19.25 -6.74
C LEU A 307 22.89 20.01 -7.76
N LEU A 308 24.16 20.28 -7.45
CA LEU A 308 25.11 20.86 -8.42
C LEU A 308 25.46 19.90 -9.56
N SER A 309 25.17 18.62 -9.38
CA SER A 309 25.33 17.58 -10.40
C SER A 309 24.06 17.35 -11.21
N ASP A 310 22.97 18.07 -10.94
CA ASP A 310 21.71 17.96 -11.69
C ASP A 310 21.91 18.41 -13.16
N PRO A 311 21.26 17.75 -14.14
CA PRO A 311 21.31 18.18 -15.53
C PRO A 311 20.64 19.54 -15.78
N ASP A 312 19.70 19.96 -14.93
CA ASP A 312 18.97 21.21 -15.09
C ASP A 312 19.78 22.42 -14.59
N THR A 313 19.92 23.44 -15.44
CA THR A 313 20.75 24.61 -15.14
C THR A 313 20.15 25.52 -14.06
N GLU A 314 18.83 25.57 -13.94
CA GLU A 314 18.17 26.41 -12.93
C GLU A 314 18.28 25.78 -11.55
N VAL A 315 18.17 24.43 -11.47
CA VAL A 315 18.48 23.69 -10.24
C VAL A 315 19.92 23.96 -9.79
N CYS A 316 20.88 23.87 -10.72
CA CYS A 316 22.28 24.19 -10.44
C CYS A 316 22.49 25.64 -9.98
N LEU A 317 21.83 26.60 -10.63
CA LEU A 317 21.93 28.03 -10.28
C LEU A 317 21.49 28.28 -8.84
N HIS A 318 20.34 27.74 -8.43
CA HIS A 318 19.85 27.94 -7.07
C HIS A 318 20.66 27.16 -6.04
N ALA A 319 21.19 25.98 -6.38
CA ALA A 319 22.14 25.27 -5.53
C ALA A 319 23.43 26.08 -5.31
N LEU A 320 23.99 26.70 -6.36
CA LEU A 320 25.17 27.58 -6.23
C LEU A 320 24.91 28.77 -5.31
N ARG A 321 23.77 29.44 -5.46
CA ARG A 321 23.39 30.56 -4.58
C ARG A 321 23.30 30.14 -3.13
N LEU A 322 22.81 28.93 -2.88
CA LEU A 322 22.71 28.39 -1.53
C LEU A 322 24.11 28.07 -0.97
N VAL A 323 25.02 27.49 -1.77
CA VAL A 323 26.44 27.32 -1.38
C VAL A 323 27.07 28.67 -1.06
N GLN A 324 26.87 29.67 -1.92
CA GLN A 324 27.41 31.02 -1.70
C GLN A 324 26.90 31.63 -0.39
N SER A 325 25.63 31.43 -0.03
CA SER A 325 25.10 31.91 1.26
C SER A 325 25.80 31.28 2.47
N VAL A 326 26.25 30.02 2.37
CA VAL A 326 27.02 29.34 3.42
C VAL A 326 28.45 29.88 3.48
N VAL A 327 29.07 30.07 2.31
CA VAL A 327 30.47 30.52 2.17
C VAL A 327 30.65 31.95 2.66
N LEU A 328 29.69 32.82 2.38
CA LEU A 328 29.76 34.24 2.76
C LEU A 328 29.46 34.51 4.23
N GLU A 329 28.95 33.54 4.99
CA GLU A 329 28.64 33.71 6.41
C GLU A 329 29.73 33.07 7.29
N PRO A 330 30.62 33.85 7.93
CA PRO A 330 31.84 33.33 8.56
C PRO A 330 31.57 32.27 9.63
N GLU A 331 30.55 32.46 10.47
CA GLU A 331 30.22 31.52 11.55
C GLU A 331 29.75 30.16 11.03
N VAL A 332 29.04 30.16 9.91
CA VAL A 332 28.52 28.94 9.29
C VAL A 332 29.62 28.27 8.47
N PHE A 333 30.35 29.06 7.67
CA PHE A 333 31.49 28.57 6.91
C PHE A 333 32.54 27.91 7.80
N ALA A 334 32.91 28.52 8.94
CA ALA A 334 33.91 27.95 9.84
C ALA A 334 33.55 26.53 10.33
N LYS A 335 32.26 26.24 10.54
CA LYS A 335 31.78 24.91 10.94
C LYS A 335 31.77 23.92 9.78
N SER A 336 31.40 24.36 8.59
CA SER A 336 31.18 23.50 7.42
C SER A 336 32.38 23.46 6.44
N ALA A 337 33.44 24.24 6.67
CA ALA A 337 34.53 24.43 5.71
C ALA A 337 35.23 23.12 5.30
N SER A 338 35.50 22.23 6.26
CA SER A 338 36.15 20.94 5.98
C SER A 338 35.27 20.05 5.09
N GLU A 339 33.98 19.99 5.39
CA GLU A 339 33.01 19.20 4.63
C GLU A 339 32.78 19.79 3.24
N LEU A 340 32.64 21.12 3.14
CA LEU A 340 32.52 21.84 1.86
C LEU A 340 33.74 21.60 0.97
N ARG A 341 34.96 21.69 1.52
CA ARG A 341 36.19 21.46 0.74
C ARG A 341 36.32 20.03 0.22
N SER A 342 35.90 19.05 1.01
CA SER A 342 35.96 17.63 0.62
C SER A 342 34.81 17.19 -0.27
N SER A 343 33.64 17.85 -0.17
CA SER A 343 32.38 17.40 -0.76
C SER A 343 31.83 18.32 -1.84
N LEU A 344 32.44 19.45 -2.21
CA LEU A 344 31.94 20.30 -3.30
C LEU A 344 32.51 19.92 -4.68
N PRO A 345 31.70 19.94 -5.76
CA PRO A 345 32.15 19.55 -7.09
C PRO A 345 32.87 20.70 -7.79
N LEU A 346 34.06 21.06 -7.30
CA LEU A 346 34.83 22.21 -7.79
C LEU A 346 35.03 22.19 -9.32
N GLN A 347 35.33 21.03 -9.90
CA GLN A 347 35.46 20.89 -11.36
C GLN A 347 34.15 21.22 -12.10
N ARG A 348 33.01 20.84 -11.52
CA ARG A 348 31.69 21.15 -12.08
C ARG A 348 31.40 22.65 -11.97
N ILE A 349 31.69 23.27 -10.82
CA ILE A 349 31.53 24.72 -10.62
C ILE A 349 32.41 25.51 -11.61
N VAL A 350 33.65 25.07 -11.84
CA VAL A 350 34.54 25.65 -12.88
C VAL A 350 33.96 25.50 -14.29
N ALA A 351 33.30 24.39 -14.58
CA ALA A 351 32.60 24.23 -15.86
C ALA A 351 31.38 25.17 -15.97
N MET A 352 30.62 25.36 -14.88
CA MET A 352 29.50 26.31 -14.82
C MET A 352 29.96 27.77 -15.01
N ALA A 353 31.13 28.15 -14.50
CA ALA A 353 31.75 29.46 -14.73
C ALA A 353 32.17 29.73 -16.19
N LYS A 354 32.06 28.72 -17.06
CA LYS A 354 32.25 28.80 -18.52
C LYS A 354 30.94 28.51 -19.29
N SER A 355 29.81 28.46 -18.59
CA SER A 355 28.50 28.19 -19.18
C SER A 355 28.07 29.30 -20.14
N ARG A 356 27.19 28.94 -21.08
CA ARG A 356 26.51 29.91 -21.96
C ARG A 356 25.35 30.62 -21.27
N ASN A 357 24.86 30.10 -20.14
CA ASN A 357 23.84 30.78 -19.32
C ASN A 357 24.53 31.88 -18.50
N PRO A 358 24.26 33.18 -18.77
CA PRO A 358 24.98 34.28 -18.12
C PRO A 358 24.79 34.31 -16.60
N HIS A 359 23.58 34.02 -16.11
CA HIS A 359 23.31 34.04 -14.67
C HIS A 359 24.06 32.93 -13.93
N LEU A 360 24.06 31.72 -14.50
CA LEU A 360 24.82 30.60 -13.96
C LEU A 360 26.33 30.86 -14.00
N GLN A 361 26.80 31.47 -15.09
CA GLN A 361 28.20 31.85 -15.27
C GLN A 361 28.64 32.83 -14.20
N THR A 362 27.90 33.92 -14.00
CA THR A 362 28.22 34.97 -13.02
C THR A 362 28.28 34.42 -11.61
N VAL A 363 27.24 33.71 -11.14
CA VAL A 363 27.21 33.18 -9.77
C VAL A 363 28.34 32.16 -9.53
N ALA A 364 28.66 31.34 -10.53
CA ALA A 364 29.76 30.38 -10.41
C ALA A 364 31.14 31.07 -10.36
N GLN A 365 31.33 32.18 -11.10
CA GLN A 365 32.57 32.96 -11.05
C GLN A 365 32.73 33.65 -9.70
N GLU A 366 31.69 34.33 -9.22
CA GLU A 366 31.68 34.98 -7.90
C GLU A 366 32.00 33.96 -6.78
N LEU A 367 31.33 32.80 -6.78
CA LEU A 367 31.60 31.77 -5.78
C LEU A 367 33.05 31.26 -5.81
N LEU A 368 33.65 31.12 -6.99
CA LEU A 368 35.05 30.71 -7.11
C LEU A 368 36.02 31.78 -6.61
N GLU A 369 35.67 33.06 -6.74
CA GLU A 369 36.44 34.17 -6.18
C GLU A 369 36.32 34.20 -4.65
N ASP A 370 35.10 34.04 -4.12
CA ASP A 370 34.82 33.96 -2.68
C ASP A 370 35.61 32.82 -2.03
N LEU A 371 35.59 31.63 -2.63
CA LEU A 371 36.35 30.46 -2.13
C LEU A 371 37.86 30.70 -2.13
N ARG A 372 38.41 31.35 -3.17
CA ARG A 372 39.85 31.67 -3.23
C ARG A 372 40.26 32.72 -2.20
N ALA A 373 39.40 33.70 -1.92
CA ALA A 373 39.68 34.69 -0.88
C ALA A 373 39.79 34.02 0.49
N LEU A 374 38.87 33.10 0.78
CA LEU A 374 38.85 32.35 2.04
C LEU A 374 40.01 31.34 2.20
N GLU A 375 40.63 30.91 1.10
CA GLU A 375 41.88 30.12 1.13
C GLU A 375 43.12 30.97 1.41
N ARG A 376 43.07 32.29 1.18
CA ARG A 376 44.18 33.20 1.47
C ARG A 376 44.15 33.77 2.89
N ASP A 377 42.96 33.82 3.48
CA ASP A 377 42.71 34.33 4.83
C ASP A 377 42.76 33.22 5.91
N ALA A 378 42.92 31.96 5.51
CA ALA A 378 43.08 30.78 6.37
C ALA A 378 44.56 30.33 6.40
#